data_AF-A0A2V8R3D8-F1
#
_entry.id   AF-A0A2V8R3D8-F1
#
_cell.length_a   1.000
_cell.length_b   1.000
_cell.length_c   1.000
_cell.angle_alpha   90.00
_cell.angle_beta   90.00
_cell.angle_gamma   90.00
#
_symmetry.space_group_name_H-M   'P 1'
#
loop_
_entity.id
_entity.type
_entity.pdbx_description
1 polymer ?
#
loop_
_entity_poly.entity_id
_entity_poly.type
_entity_poly.pdbx_seq_one_letter_code
_entity_poly.pdbx_strand_id
1 'polypeptide(L)'
;MNHDHFIVPPHKKIRLKDYDPADTGKFKDKGEAAEKLSNDIQRLAELQDTLYADNTYALLVIFQAMDAAGKDGTIRHVMSGVNPQGTQVYSFKGPSSEEL
;
A
#
# COMPACT_ATOMS: atom_id res chain seq x y z
N MET A 1 15.18 4.62 3.16
CA MET A 1 15.07 4.59 1.69
C MET A 1 14.54 5.96 1.27
N ASN A 2 15.00 6.55 0.16
CA ASN A 2 14.40 7.80 -0.32
C ASN A 2 13.14 7.42 -1.11
N HIS A 3 11.97 7.95 -0.72
CA HIS A 3 10.68 7.67 -1.34
C HIS A 3 10.17 8.81 -2.23
N ASP A 4 10.93 9.91 -2.33
CA ASP A 4 10.52 11.14 -3.00
C ASP A 4 10.18 10.90 -4.48
N HIS A 5 10.86 9.93 -5.10
CA HIS A 5 10.60 9.55 -6.49
C HIS A 5 9.21 8.93 -6.69
N PHE A 6 8.63 8.29 -5.66
CA PHE A 6 7.29 7.71 -5.75
C PHE A 6 6.18 8.71 -5.42
N ILE A 7 6.51 9.86 -4.85
CA ILE A 7 5.54 10.88 -4.45
C ILE A 7 5.30 11.83 -5.62
N VAL A 8 4.05 11.88 -6.10
CA VAL A 8 3.62 12.87 -7.08
C VAL A 8 3.38 14.20 -6.36
N PRO A 9 4.14 15.27 -6.67
CA PRO A 9 3.98 16.53 -5.96
C PRO A 9 2.65 17.21 -6.35
N PRO A 10 2.01 17.92 -5.40
CA PRO A 10 0.77 18.64 -5.66
C PRO A 10 0.88 19.60 -6.84
N HIS A 11 -0.19 19.69 -7.63
CA HIS A 11 -0.32 20.63 -8.76
C HIS A 11 0.73 20.49 -9.88
N LYS A 12 1.52 19.41 -9.89
CA LYS A 12 2.49 19.15 -10.97
C LYS A 12 1.90 18.21 -12.00
N LYS A 13 2.09 18.53 -13.28
CA LYS A 13 1.84 17.57 -14.36
C LYS A 13 2.94 16.51 -14.35
N ILE A 14 2.53 15.25 -14.41
CA ILE A 14 3.44 14.11 -14.55
C ILE A 14 3.17 13.37 -15.86
N ARG A 15 4.11 12.50 -16.26
CA ARG A 15 3.90 11.56 -17.37
C ARG A 15 4.26 10.17 -16.86
N LEU A 16 3.37 9.20 -17.05
CA LEU A 16 3.59 7.83 -16.57
C LEU A 16 4.85 7.19 -17.16
N LYS A 17 5.24 7.57 -18.39
CA LYS A 17 6.48 7.09 -19.02
C LYS A 17 7.76 7.49 -18.29
N ASP A 18 7.68 8.48 -17.40
CA ASP A 18 8.83 8.91 -16.61
C ASP A 18 9.02 8.00 -15.36
N TYR A 19 8.13 7.03 -15.13
CA TYR A 19 8.18 6.05 -14.05
C TYR A 19 8.42 4.66 -14.66
N ASP A 20 9.53 4.02 -14.28
CA ASP A 20 9.88 2.69 -14.77
C ASP A 20 9.10 1.60 -14.00
N PRO A 21 8.22 0.81 -14.66
CA PRO A 21 7.52 -0.29 -14.01
C PRO A 21 8.43 -1.42 -13.52
N ALA A 22 9.67 -1.48 -14.00
CA ALA A 22 10.67 -2.48 -13.62
C ALA A 22 11.63 -1.99 -12.51
N ASP A 23 11.44 -0.79 -11.97
CA ASP A 23 12.27 -0.27 -10.87
C ASP A 23 12.20 -1.18 -9.65
N THR A 24 13.35 -1.67 -9.20
CA THR A 24 13.51 -2.51 -8.00
C THR A 24 14.03 -1.72 -6.80
N GLY A 25 14.10 -0.40 -6.89
CA GLY A 25 14.65 0.46 -5.86
C GLY A 25 16.11 0.15 -5.57
N LYS A 26 16.48 0.19 -4.29
CA LYS A 26 17.86 -0.04 -3.82
C LYS A 26 18.13 -1.48 -3.37
N PHE A 27 17.23 -2.41 -3.66
CA PHE A 27 17.39 -3.80 -3.29
C PHE A 27 18.38 -4.49 -4.23
N LYS A 28 19.34 -5.22 -3.67
CA LYS A 28 20.31 -6.01 -4.45
C LYS A 28 19.67 -7.25 -5.03
N ASP A 29 18.79 -7.88 -4.27
CA ASP A 29 18.10 -9.10 -4.65
C ASP A 29 16.75 -9.24 -3.94
N LYS A 30 16.03 -10.30 -4.33
CA LYS A 30 14.70 -10.63 -3.79
C LYS A 30 14.75 -11.03 -2.30
N GLY A 31 15.85 -11.60 -1.83
CA GLY A 31 16.03 -12.01 -0.44
C GLY A 31 16.09 -10.79 0.48
N GLU A 32 16.89 -9.79 0.13
CA GLU A 32 16.98 -8.52 0.88
C GLU A 32 15.61 -7.82 0.94
N ALA A 33 14.88 -7.79 -0.17
CA ALA A 33 13.54 -7.21 -0.21
C ALA A 33 12.54 -7.97 0.67
N ALA A 34 12.60 -9.31 0.69
CA ALA A 34 11.73 -10.15 1.51
C ALA A 34 12.01 -9.99 3.01
N GLU A 35 13.28 -9.90 3.40
CA GLU A 35 13.67 -9.64 4.80
C GLU A 35 13.16 -8.27 5.25
N LYS A 36 13.37 -7.24 4.42
CA LYS A 36 12.86 -5.90 4.71
C LYS A 36 11.33 -5.90 4.84
N LEU A 37 10.61 -6.57 3.94
CA LEU A 37 9.16 -6.67 4.00
C LEU A 37 8.69 -7.32 5.31
N SER A 38 9.33 -8.40 5.76
CA SER A 38 9.01 -9.05 7.04
C SER A 38 9.15 -8.10 8.23
N ASN A 39 10.25 -7.35 8.28
CA ASN A 39 10.51 -6.37 9.34
C ASN A 39 9.49 -5.20 9.30
N ASP A 40 9.16 -4.72 8.10
CA ASP A 40 8.18 -3.65 7.92
C ASP A 40 6.77 -4.10 8.31
N ILE A 41 6.38 -5.35 8.05
CA ILE A 41 5.08 -5.92 8.47
C ILE A 41 4.97 -5.96 10.00
N GLN A 42 6.04 -6.39 10.69
CA GLN A 42 6.05 -6.40 12.16
C GLN A 42 5.88 -4.99 12.73
N ARG A 43 6.63 -4.03 12.19
CA ARG A 43 6.51 -2.63 12.58
C ARG A 43 5.13 -2.06 12.27
N LEU A 44 4.53 -2.43 11.15
CA LEU A 44 3.18 -1.98 10.77
C LEU A 44 2.14 -2.48 11.78
N ALA A 45 2.28 -3.71 12.27
CA ALA A 45 1.39 -4.27 13.29
C ALA A 45 1.43 -3.44 14.59
N GLU A 46 2.63 -3.15 15.10
CA GLU A 46 2.82 -2.34 16.33
C GLU A 46 2.23 -0.93 16.18
N LEU A 47 2.43 -0.30 15.02
CA LEU A 47 1.88 1.02 14.73
C LEU A 47 0.36 1.00 14.60
N GLN A 48 -0.20 -0.05 14.01
CA GLN A 48 -1.64 -0.23 13.88
C GLN A 48 -2.30 -0.44 15.25
N ASP A 49 -1.70 -1.24 16.14
CA ASP A 49 -2.17 -1.40 17.51
C ASP A 49 -2.16 -0.07 18.28
N THR A 50 -1.11 0.73 18.09
CA THR A 50 -1.03 2.08 18.68
C THR A 50 -2.13 2.99 18.15
N LEU A 51 -2.32 3.03 16.82
CA LEU A 51 -3.38 3.82 16.17
C LEU A 51 -4.77 3.43 16.68
N TYR A 52 -5.01 2.12 16.81
CA TYR A 52 -6.27 1.59 17.29
C TYR A 52 -6.53 1.94 18.76
N ALA A 53 -5.51 1.84 19.62
CA ALA A 53 -5.61 2.19 21.03
C ALA A 53 -5.81 3.69 21.26
N ASP A 54 -5.18 4.55 20.45
CA ASP A 54 -5.31 6.01 20.52
C ASP A 54 -6.71 6.50 20.13
N ASN A 55 -7.39 5.77 19.22
CA ASN A 55 -8.79 6.00 18.80
C ASN A 55 -9.12 7.46 18.44
N THR A 56 -8.12 8.20 17.93
CA THR A 56 -8.23 9.63 17.60
C THR A 56 -8.11 9.86 16.08
N TYR A 57 -7.34 9.02 15.39
CA TYR A 57 -7.07 9.15 13.96
C TYR A 57 -7.48 7.92 13.18
N ALA A 58 -7.75 8.10 11.88
CA ALA A 58 -7.97 7.02 10.93
C ALA A 58 -6.99 7.15 9.76
N LEU A 59 -6.59 6.01 9.19
CA LEU A 59 -5.75 5.95 7.99
C LEU A 59 -6.55 5.33 6.83
N LEU A 60 -6.70 6.08 5.75
CA LEU A 60 -7.28 5.59 4.50
C LEU A 60 -6.17 5.31 3.48
N VAL A 61 -6.08 4.06 3.02
CA VAL A 61 -5.15 3.64 1.98
C VAL A 61 -5.92 3.27 0.73
N ILE A 62 -5.62 3.91 -0.39
CA ILE A 62 -6.29 3.68 -1.68
C ILE A 62 -5.33 2.96 -2.62
N PHE A 63 -5.74 1.78 -3.10
CA PHE A 63 -5.01 1.03 -4.11
C PHE A 63 -5.69 1.17 -5.46
N GLN A 64 -5.04 1.86 -6.41
CA GLN A 64 -5.55 2.00 -7.78
C GLN A 64 -4.48 1.56 -8.79
N ALA A 65 -4.86 0.65 -9.66
CA ALA A 65 -3.99 0.08 -10.69
C ALA A 65 -4.83 -0.59 -11.78
N MET A 66 -4.20 -0.92 -12.90
CA MET A 66 -4.83 -1.70 -13.97
C MET A 66 -5.21 -3.12 -13.50
N ASP A 67 -6.00 -3.82 -14.31
CA ASP A 67 -6.29 -5.24 -14.09
C ASP A 67 -5.01 -6.07 -14.14
N ALA A 68 -4.94 -7.10 -13.30
CA ALA A 68 -3.76 -7.94 -13.09
C ALA A 68 -2.48 -7.21 -12.62
N ALA A 69 -2.54 -5.92 -12.27
CA ALA A 69 -1.39 -5.17 -11.75
C ALA A 69 -1.00 -5.54 -10.30
N GLY A 70 -1.66 -6.53 -9.69
CA GLY A 70 -1.25 -7.10 -8.40
C GLY A 70 -1.89 -6.48 -7.14
N LYS A 71 -2.94 -5.65 -7.27
CA LYS A 71 -3.61 -4.99 -6.13
C LYS A 71 -3.95 -5.97 -4.99
N ASP A 72 -4.62 -7.07 -5.33
CA ASP A 72 -5.07 -8.06 -4.33
C ASP A 72 -3.88 -8.75 -3.64
N GLY A 73 -2.82 -9.03 -4.39
CA GLY A 73 -1.59 -9.60 -3.86
C GLY A 73 -0.89 -8.65 -2.89
N THR A 74 -0.77 -7.36 -3.25
CA THR A 74 -0.20 -6.33 -2.38
C THR A 74 -0.98 -6.19 -1.08
N ILE A 75 -2.32 -6.10 -1.15
CA ILE A 75 -3.17 -6.03 0.04
C ILE A 75 -2.94 -7.26 0.92
N ARG A 76 -2.97 -8.46 0.34
CA ARG A 76 -2.76 -9.71 1.09
C ARG A 76 -1.42 -9.76 1.81
N HIS A 77 -0.34 -9.33 1.15
CA HIS A 77 1.01 -9.40 1.72
C HIS A 77 1.29 -8.30 2.75
N VAL A 78 0.86 -7.07 2.50
CA VAL A 78 1.08 -5.96 3.43
C VAL A 78 0.19 -6.11 4.67
N MET A 79 -1.05 -6.57 4.49
CA MET A 79 -2.00 -6.69 5.59
C MET A 79 -1.90 -8.03 6.35
N SER A 80 -0.95 -8.91 6.04
CA SER A 80 -0.87 -10.21 6.71
C SER A 80 -0.45 -10.15 8.17
N GLY A 81 0.10 -9.03 8.64
CA GLY A 81 0.53 -8.84 10.03
C GLY A 81 -0.34 -7.91 10.86
N VAL A 82 -1.35 -7.25 10.29
CA VAL A 82 -2.21 -6.31 11.03
C VAL A 82 -3.40 -7.01 11.67
N ASN A 83 -3.87 -6.48 12.80
CA ASN A 83 -5.05 -7.01 13.47
C ASN A 83 -6.30 -6.74 12.62
N PRO A 84 -7.03 -7.78 12.18
CA PRO A 84 -8.21 -7.60 11.33
C PRO A 84 -9.35 -6.85 12.04
N GLN A 85 -9.37 -6.78 13.37
CA GLN A 85 -10.37 -5.99 14.10
C GLN A 85 -10.17 -4.48 13.90
N GLY A 86 -8.93 -4.04 13.66
CA GLY A 86 -8.58 -2.64 13.43
C GLY A 86 -8.46 -2.25 11.96
N THR A 87 -8.71 -3.17 11.02
CA THR A 87 -8.49 -2.96 9.59
C THR A 87 -9.70 -3.39 8.77
N GLN A 88 -10.14 -2.51 7.87
CA GLN A 88 -11.24 -2.80 6.94
C GLN A 88 -10.73 -2.76 5.50
N VAL A 89 -11.14 -3.74 4.69
CA VAL A 89 -10.78 -3.81 3.27
C VAL A 89 -12.06 -3.76 2.43
N TYR A 90 -12.12 -2.80 1.51
CA TYR A 90 -13.25 -2.60 0.61
C TYR A 90 -12.78 -2.72 -0.84
N SER A 91 -13.44 -3.57 -1.62
CA SER A 91 -13.20 -3.72 -3.05
C SER A 91 -14.32 -3.05 -3.84
N PHE A 92 -14.02 -1.92 -4.48
CA PHE A 92 -14.94 -1.26 -5.39
C PHE A 92 -14.95 -1.96 -6.75
N LYS A 93 -16.12 -2.47 -7.15
CA LYS A 93 -16.37 -3.04 -8.48
C LYS A 93 -17.23 -2.07 -9.30
N GLY A 94 -17.73 -2.50 -10.46
CA GLY A 94 -18.70 -1.70 -11.21
C GLY A 94 -19.89 -1.31 -10.33
N PRO A 95 -20.41 -0.07 -10.47
CA PRO A 95 -21.49 0.44 -9.63
C PRO A 95 -22.74 -0.44 -9.81
N SER A 96 -23.43 -0.67 -8.71
CA SER A 96 -24.76 -1.28 -8.71
C SER A 96 -25.81 -0.32 -9.28
N SER A 97 -26.99 -0.85 -9.58
CA SER A 97 -28.11 -0.06 -10.12
C SER A 97 -28.58 1.06 -9.18
N GLU A 98 -28.33 0.96 -7.87
CA GLU A 98 -28.68 1.98 -6.87
C GLU A 98 -27.59 3.05 -6.68
N GLU A 99 -26.36 2.79 -7.16
CA GLU A 99 -25.21 3.70 -7.08
C GLU A 99 -25.05 4.58 -8.34
N LEU A 100 -25.93 4.42 -9.34
CA LEU A 100 -26.02 5.20 -10.57
C LEU A 100 -27.01 6.37 -10.44
#